data_AF-A0A355C802-F1
#
_entry.id   AF-A0A355C802-F1
#
_cell.length_a   1.000
_cell.length_b   1.000
_cell.length_c   1.000
_cell.angle_alpha   90.00
_cell.angle_beta   90.00
_cell.angle_gamma   90.00
#
_symmetry.space_group_name_H-M   'P 1'
#
loop_
_entity.id
_entity.type
_entity.pdbx_description
1 polymer ?
#
loop_
_entity_poly.entity_id
_entity_poly.type
_entity_poly.pdbx_seq_one_letter_code
_entity_poly.pdbx_strand_id
1 'polypeptide(L)' 'GASRWATITGAEKGKSIAIVLDGYVYSAPTVNDRIEGGRSSISGRFTPEEAGDLENVLKSG' A
#
# COMPACT_ATOMS: atom_id res chain seq x y z
N GLY A 1 -9.27 -6.64 -5.30
CA GLY A 1 -8.38 -6.23 -4.20
C GLY A 1 -8.02 -4.78 -4.33
N ALA A 2 -7.63 -4.31 -5.52
CA ALA A 2 -7.45 -2.89 -5.82
C ALA A 2 -8.63 -2.00 -5.36
N SER A 3 -9.88 -2.43 -5.57
CA SER A 3 -11.07 -1.71 -5.07
C SER A 3 -11.17 -1.65 -3.53
N ARG A 4 -10.83 -2.75 -2.84
CA ARG A 4 -10.82 -2.78 -1.37
C ARG A 4 -9.69 -1.93 -0.80
N TRP A 5 -8.53 -1.95 -1.45
CA TRP A 5 -7.40 -1.08 -1.13
C TRP A 5 -7.75 0.39 -1.39
N ALA A 6 -8.47 0.70 -2.47
CA ALA A 6 -9.01 2.03 -2.77
C ALA A 6 -9.94 2.57 -1.69
N THR A 7 -10.77 1.69 -1.10
CA THR A 7 -11.65 2.05 0.02
C THR A 7 -10.84 2.33 1.28
N ILE A 8 -9.88 1.46 1.62
CA ILE A 8 -9.06 1.61 2.82
C ILE A 8 -8.19 2.86 2.72
N THR A 9 -7.46 3.04 1.62
CA THR A 9 -6.61 4.22 1.40
C THR A 9 -7.40 5.52 1.25
N GLY A 10 -8.63 5.45 0.73
CA GLY A 10 -9.54 6.59 0.71
C GLY A 10 -10.01 7.02 2.09
N ALA A 11 -10.26 6.07 2.99
CA ALA A 11 -10.68 6.32 4.37
C ALA A 11 -9.52 6.70 5.30
N GLU A 12 -8.32 6.17 5.04
CA GLU A 12 -7.14 6.28 5.90
C GLU A 12 -6.05 7.19 5.30
N LYS A 13 -6.45 8.26 4.57
CA LYS A 13 -5.51 9.25 4.04
C LYS A 13 -4.67 9.88 5.16
N GLY A 14 -3.36 10.03 4.91
CA GLY A 14 -2.41 10.57 5.87
C GLY A 14 -1.99 9.60 6.99
N LYS A 15 -2.51 8.37 6.98
CA LYS A 15 -2.13 7.32 7.93
C LYS A 15 -1.23 6.28 7.28
N SER A 16 -0.47 5.59 8.12
CA SER A 16 0.40 4.48 7.71
C SER A 16 -0.38 3.18 7.74
N ILE A 17 -0.29 2.40 6.65
CA ILE A 17 -0.86 1.05 6.57
C ILE A 17 0.28 0.07 6.74
N ALA A 18 0.23 -0.78 7.77
CA ALA A 18 1.19 -1.86 7.95
C ALA A 18 0.88 -3.02 7.00
N ILE A 19 1.89 -3.42 6.23
CA ILE A 19 1.88 -4.62 5.39
C ILE A 19 2.61 -5.70 6.17
N VAL A 20 1.90 -6.76 6.49
CA VAL A 20 2.39 -7.87 7.31
C VAL A 20 2.58 -9.10 6.44
N LEU A 21 3.79 -9.65 6.42
CA LEU A 21 4.13 -10.93 5.80
C LEU A 21 4.69 -11.87 6.87
N ASP A 22 4.19 -13.10 6.90
CA ASP A 22 4.62 -14.15 7.84
C ASP A 22 4.61 -13.71 9.32
N GLY A 23 3.68 -12.81 9.68
CA GLY A 23 3.52 -12.29 11.04
C GLY A 23 4.44 -11.12 11.40
N TYR A 24 5.33 -10.69 10.48
CA TYR A 24 6.21 -9.54 10.67
C TYR A 24 5.71 -8.32 9.88
N VAL A 25 5.81 -7.14 10.49
CA VAL A 25 5.56 -5.88 9.77
C VAL A 25 6.70 -5.69 8.77
N TYR A 26 6.38 -5.97 7.51
CA TYR A 26 7.32 -5.91 6.41
C TYR A 26 7.51 -4.46 5.94
N SER A 27 6.42 -3.70 5.84
CA SER A 27 6.51 -2.26 5.59
C SER A 27 5.32 -1.51 6.20
N ALA A 28 5.47 -0.19 6.39
CA ALA A 28 4.40 0.67 6.89
C ALA A 28 4.32 1.98 6.07
N PRO A 29 3.97 1.92 4.78
CA PRO A 29 3.83 3.11 3.95
C PRO A 29 2.71 4.02 4.45
N THR A 30 2.94 5.32 4.38
CA THR A 30 1.92 6.35 4.55
C THR A 30 1.17 6.56 3.25
N VAL A 31 -0.15 6.54 3.34
CA VAL A 31 -1.06 6.82 2.24
C VAL A 31 -1.15 8.32 2.04
N ASN A 32 -0.64 8.82 0.91
CA ASN A 32 -0.78 10.24 0.58
C ASN A 32 -2.13 10.54 -0.08
N ASP A 33 -2.57 9.64 -0.96
CA ASP A 33 -3.83 9.81 -1.67
C ASP A 33 -4.56 8.49 -1.91
N ARG A 34 -5.84 8.62 -2.26
CA ARG A 34 -6.71 7.46 -2.49
C ARG A 34 -6.18 6.62 -3.63
N ILE A 35 -6.09 5.30 -3.42
CA ILE A 35 -5.63 4.40 -4.47
C ILE A 35 -6.75 4.02 -5.43
N GLU A 36 -7.08 4.91 -6.37
CA GLU A 36 -8.08 4.66 -7.42
C GLU A 36 -7.52 4.80 -8.83
N GLY A 37 -8.02 3.97 -9.75
CA GLY A 37 -8.06 4.30 -11.18
C GLY A 37 -6.72 4.37 -11.92
N GLY A 38 -5.61 3.91 -11.32
CA GLY A 38 -4.35 3.68 -12.03
C GLY A 38 -3.21 4.67 -11.72
N ARG A 39 -3.37 5.61 -10.79
CA ARG A 39 -2.22 6.41 -10.28
C ARG A 39 -2.41 6.79 -8.83
N SER A 40 -1.48 6.35 -7.99
CA SER A 40 -1.48 6.68 -6.56
C SER A 40 -0.07 6.58 -6.01
N SER A 41 0.22 7.34 -4.96
CA SER A 41 1.54 7.37 -4.33
C SER A 41 1.47 7.00 -2.86
N ILE A 42 2.37 6.11 -2.50
CA ILE A 42 2.63 5.67 -1.13
C ILE A 42 4.08 6.03 -0.82
N SER A 43 4.32 6.54 0.38
CA SER A 43 5.65 6.99 0.79
C SER A 43 6.01 6.34 2.12
N GLY A 44 7.24 5.86 2.24
CA GLY A 44 7.66 5.11 3.40
C GLY A 44 9.13 4.70 3.29
N ARG A 45 9.62 4.00 4.31
CA ARG A 45 10.92 3.34 4.26
C ARG A 45 10.70 2.00 3.60
N PHE A 46 10.95 1.93 2.30
CA PHE A 46 10.97 0.67 1.55
C PHE A 46 12.23 0.57 0.69
N THR A 47 12.77 -0.63 0.57
CA THR A 47 13.77 -1.00 -0.43
C THR A 47 13.09 -1.14 -1.80
N PRO A 48 13.85 -1.12 -2.91
CA PRO A 48 13.29 -1.32 -4.25
C PRO A 48 12.56 -2.67 -4.41
N GLU A 49 13.05 -3.72 -3.74
CA GLU A 49 12.42 -5.05 -3.74
C GLU A 49 11.06 -5.02 -3.04
N GLU A 50 10.98 -4.37 -1.87
CA GLU A 50 9.74 -4.20 -1.10
C GLU A 50 8.67 -3.42 -1.87
N ALA A 51 9.10 -2.43 -2.67
CA ALA A 51 8.20 -1.67 -3.55
C ALA A 51 7.61 -2.53 -4.67
N GLY A 52 8.41 -3.46 -5.23
CA GLY A 52 7.97 -4.39 -6.27
C GLY A 52 6.97 -5.44 -5.75
N ASP A 53 7.23 -5.98 -4.57
CA ASP A 53 6.30 -6.93 -3.92
C ASP A 53 4.97 -6.27 -3.59
N LEU A 54 5.00 -5.02 -3.13
CA LEU A 54 3.79 -4.24 -2.90
C LEU A 54 3.02 -4.00 -4.20
N GLU A 55 3.70 -3.68 -5.29
CA GLU A 55 3.05 -3.57 -6.60
C GLU A 55 2.35 -4.88 -7.00
N ASN A 56 2.99 -6.03 -6.79
CA ASN A 56 2.44 -7.34 -7.09
C ASN A 56 1.22 -7.67 -6.22
N VAL A 57 1.25 -7.36 -4.93
CA VAL A 57 0.10 -7.50 -4.02
C VAL A 57 -1.07 -6.61 -4.47
N LEU A 58 -0.78 -5.40 -4.93
CA LEU A 58 -1.80 -4.47 -5.43
C LEU A 58 -2.42 -4.93 -6.76
N LYS A 59 -1.63 -5.54 -7.65
CA LYS A 59 -2.08 -6.06 -8.96
C LYS A 59 -2.83 -7.37 -8.85
N SER A 60 -2.36 -8.28 -8.00
CA SER A 60 -2.98 -9.61 -7.81
C SER A 60 -4.25 -9.53 -6.97
N GLY A 61 -4.39 -8.46 -6.17
CA GLY A 61 -5.54 -8.18 -5.35
C GLY A 61 -6.79 -7.90 -6.15
#